data_AF-A0A9Q1D8K0-F1
#
_entry.id   AF-A0A9Q1D8K0-F1
#
_cell.length_a   1.000
_cell.length_b   1.000
_cell.length_c   1.000
_cell.angle_alpha   90.00
_cell.angle_beta   90.00
_cell.angle_gamma   90.00
#
_symmetry.space_group_name_H-M   'P 1'
#
loop_
_entity.id
_entity.type
_entity.pdbx_description
1 polymer ?
#
loop_
_entity_poly.entity_id
_entity_poly.type
_entity_poly.pdbx_seq_one_letter_code
_entity_poly.pdbx_strand_id
1 'polypeptide(L)'
;MISGPAGLYFIVLSARMVIAFPLDNRGEHGEKDLPLTQEPSETDPLSGCVLSCTAHTYREMLDRRESAAKTVRFHPAAVGERGDHCWSTQIKSGSGERLQNTYIVLPVDKASDLEASLRLQPTFPNQHDELKAHRGLTVVSENCGLRFDVTGPFAASMTWPKFCVKIMPLRNSFVNDLKCSPFLVTVWLRAHHSSA
;
A
#
# COMPACT_ATOMS: atom_id res chain seq x y z
N MET A 1 57.40 5.55 -38.60
CA MET A 1 57.52 5.28 -40.06
C MET A 1 56.68 4.03 -40.31
N ILE A 2 55.43 4.09 -40.76
CA ILE A 2 54.84 4.45 -42.08
C ILE A 2 53.37 4.79 -41.77
N SER A 3 52.85 6.02 -41.85
CA SER A 3 52.33 6.78 -43.02
C SER A 3 51.30 6.06 -43.91
N GLY A 4 50.01 6.42 -43.80
CA GLY A 4 48.94 6.11 -44.78
C GLY A 4 47.55 6.59 -44.31
N PRO A 5 46.66 7.10 -45.19
CA PRO A 5 45.96 8.36 -44.92
C PRO A 5 44.41 8.29 -44.87
N ALA A 6 43.85 9.39 -44.34
CA ALA A 6 42.70 10.18 -44.81
C ALA A 6 41.43 9.48 -45.34
N GLY A 7 40.28 9.89 -44.77
CA GLY A 7 38.97 9.66 -45.39
C GLY A 7 37.79 10.17 -44.56
N LEU A 8 37.74 11.48 -44.30
CA LEU A 8 36.52 12.15 -43.83
C LEU A 8 35.47 12.12 -44.96
N TYR A 9 34.35 11.44 -44.74
CA TYR A 9 33.15 11.59 -45.56
C TYR A 9 32.08 12.34 -44.77
N PHE A 10 31.92 13.61 -45.08
CA PHE A 10 30.72 14.39 -44.78
C PHE A 10 29.65 14.01 -45.81
N ILE A 11 28.52 13.47 -45.35
CA ILE A 11 27.30 13.40 -46.15
C ILE A 11 26.28 14.32 -45.48
N VAL A 12 26.17 15.53 -46.03
CA VAL A 12 25.03 16.42 -45.82
C VAL A 12 23.99 16.03 -46.86
N LEU A 13 22.87 15.47 -46.41
CA LEU A 13 21.67 15.31 -47.22
C LEU A 13 20.50 15.95 -46.51
N SER A 14 20.31 17.23 -46.85
CA SER A 14 19.08 17.98 -46.66
C SER A 14 17.96 17.39 -47.52
N ALA A 15 16.87 16.96 -46.88
CA ALA A 15 15.61 16.66 -47.57
C ALA A 15 14.46 17.40 -46.87
N ARG A 16 13.99 18.47 -47.51
CA ARG A 16 12.67 19.08 -47.27
C ARG A 16 11.62 18.22 -47.99
N MET A 17 10.60 17.76 -47.28
CA MET A 17 9.33 17.30 -47.84
C MET A 17 8.23 17.72 -46.89
N VAL A 18 7.60 18.87 -47.14
CA VAL A 18 6.29 19.03 -47.82
C VAL A 18 5.18 18.30 -47.06
N ILE A 19 4.47 19.11 -46.24
CA ILE A 19 3.21 18.78 -45.60
C ILE A 19 2.15 18.72 -46.71
N ALA A 20 1.50 17.57 -46.88
CA ALA A 20 0.30 17.42 -47.67
C ALA A 20 -0.85 17.00 -46.75
N PHE A 21 -1.80 17.91 -46.53
CA PHE A 21 -3.10 17.59 -45.92
C PHE A 21 -4.05 17.14 -47.04
N PRO A 22 -4.60 15.91 -47.01
CA PRO A 22 -5.83 15.63 -47.72
C PRO A 22 -7.02 16.05 -46.86
N LEU A 23 -7.83 16.95 -47.44
CA LEU A 23 -9.17 17.30 -47.02
C LEU A 23 -10.14 16.18 -47.39
N ASP A 24 -11.03 15.90 -46.44
CA ASP A 24 -12.42 15.44 -46.58
C ASP A 24 -12.70 14.02 -47.09
N ASN A 25 -13.25 13.17 -46.22
CA ASN A 25 -14.46 12.44 -46.59
C ASN A 25 -15.29 12.05 -45.36
N ARG A 26 -16.46 12.66 -45.29
CA ARG A 26 -17.63 12.32 -44.48
C ARG A 26 -18.02 10.85 -44.64
N GLY A 27 -18.03 10.11 -43.52
CA GLY A 27 -18.58 8.76 -43.43
C GLY A 27 -19.31 8.57 -42.10
N GLU A 28 -20.61 8.90 -42.08
CA GLU A 28 -21.53 8.45 -41.04
C GLU A 28 -21.85 6.97 -41.27
N HIS A 29 -21.53 6.08 -40.32
CA HIS A 29 -22.39 4.95 -39.94
C HIS A 29 -21.86 4.17 -38.73
N GLY A 30 -22.64 4.18 -37.64
CA GLY A 30 -22.88 2.99 -36.83
C GLY A 30 -21.90 2.69 -35.69
N GLU A 31 -21.76 3.60 -34.73
CA GLU A 31 -21.25 3.26 -33.40
C GLU A 31 -22.31 2.40 -32.70
N LYS A 32 -22.08 1.08 -32.66
CA LYS A 32 -22.74 0.21 -31.69
C LYS A 32 -22.11 0.54 -30.35
N ASP A 33 -22.86 1.22 -29.51
CA ASP A 33 -22.60 1.38 -28.08
C ASP A 33 -22.36 0.00 -27.45
N LEU A 34 -21.09 -0.41 -27.39
CA LEU A 34 -20.67 -1.32 -26.34
C LEU A 34 -20.69 -0.50 -25.06
N PRO A 35 -21.44 -0.91 -24.02
CA PRO A 35 -21.27 -0.29 -22.72
C PRO A 35 -19.84 -0.58 -22.31
N LEU A 36 -19.01 0.46 -22.33
CA LEU A 36 -17.82 0.52 -21.50
C LEU A 36 -18.34 0.31 -20.09
N THR A 37 -18.22 -0.92 -19.60
CA THR A 37 -18.21 -1.21 -18.17
C THR A 37 -17.09 -0.35 -17.62
N GLN A 38 -17.46 0.84 -17.15
CA GLN A 38 -16.65 1.63 -16.26
C GLN A 38 -16.35 0.71 -15.09
N GLU A 39 -15.13 0.18 -15.04
CA GLU A 39 -14.59 -0.27 -13.77
C GLU A 39 -14.66 0.93 -12.83
N PRO A 40 -15.34 0.81 -11.68
CA PRO A 40 -15.28 1.85 -10.68
C PRO A 40 -13.84 1.84 -10.15
N SER A 41 -13.01 2.75 -10.66
CA SER A 41 -11.81 3.22 -9.97
C SER A 41 -12.27 4.09 -8.79
N GLU A 42 -13.00 3.49 -7.86
CA GLU A 42 -13.42 4.10 -6.61
C GLU A 42 -12.25 3.92 -5.65
N THR A 43 -11.22 4.75 -5.84
CA THR A 43 -10.18 4.89 -4.81
C THR A 43 -10.82 5.73 -3.72
N ASP A 44 -11.49 5.06 -2.77
CA ASP A 44 -12.03 5.71 -1.58
C ASP A 44 -10.94 6.63 -0.98
N PRO A 45 -11.25 7.91 -0.72
CA PRO A 45 -10.27 8.83 -0.15
C PRO A 45 -9.78 8.27 1.18
N LEU A 46 -8.46 8.16 1.32
CA LEU A 46 -7.83 7.70 2.56
C LEU A 46 -8.39 8.48 3.74
N SER A 47 -8.83 7.78 4.77
CA SER A 47 -9.41 8.41 5.95
C SER A 47 -8.40 9.37 6.61
N GLY A 48 -8.90 10.39 7.30
CA GLY A 48 -8.05 11.34 8.04
C GLY A 48 -7.09 10.65 9.01
N CYS A 49 -7.49 9.50 9.59
CA CYS A 49 -6.61 8.68 10.42
C CYS A 49 -5.43 8.08 9.66
N VAL A 50 -5.66 7.56 8.44
CA VAL A 50 -4.57 7.02 7.61
C VAL A 50 -3.61 8.13 7.21
N LEU A 51 -4.11 9.29 6.79
CA LEU A 51 -3.27 10.43 6.40
C LEU A 51 -2.44 10.96 7.58
N SER A 52 -3.05 11.11 8.75
CA SER A 52 -2.36 11.54 9.97
C SER A 52 -1.29 10.54 10.39
N CYS A 53 -1.63 9.25 10.44
CA CYS A 53 -0.67 8.21 10.78
C CYS A 53 0.48 8.11 9.76
N THR A 54 0.18 8.32 8.48
CA THR A 54 1.19 8.40 7.40
C THR A 54 2.18 9.53 7.68
N ALA A 55 1.69 10.74 7.95
CA ALA A 55 2.54 11.90 8.23
C ALA A 55 3.43 11.68 9.47
N HIS A 56 2.85 11.16 10.57
CA HIS A 56 3.60 10.85 11.78
C HIS A 56 4.67 9.78 11.55
N THR A 57 4.31 8.70 10.86
CA THR A 57 5.23 7.59 10.55
C THR A 57 6.40 8.05 9.69
N TYR A 58 6.14 8.81 8.61
CA TYR A 58 7.22 9.31 7.75
C TYR A 58 8.13 10.32 8.46
N ARG A 59 7.57 11.19 9.32
CA ARG A 59 8.39 12.09 10.14
C ARG A 59 9.34 11.29 11.03
N GLU A 60 8.84 10.28 11.72
CA GLU A 60 9.65 9.43 12.60
C GLU A 60 10.72 8.64 11.85
N MET A 61 10.41 8.16 10.64
CA MET A 61 11.38 7.51 9.75
C MET A 61 12.49 8.47 9.29
N LEU A 62 12.17 9.74 9.03
CA LEU A 62 13.16 10.75 8.68
C LEU A 62 14.09 11.05 9.86
N ASP A 63 13.50 11.24 11.05
CA ASP A 63 14.24 11.51 12.29
C ASP A 63 15.22 10.36 12.61
N ARG A 64 14.79 9.11 12.37
CA ARG A 64 15.60 7.90 12.58
C ARG A 64 16.49 7.50 11.39
N ARG A 65 16.48 8.25 10.29
CA ARG A 65 17.20 7.96 9.03
C ARG A 65 16.86 6.59 8.41
N GLU A 66 15.66 6.09 8.64
CA GLU A 66 15.18 4.81 8.13
C GLU A 66 14.51 4.91 6.74
N SER A 67 14.22 6.14 6.28
CA SER A 67 13.51 6.41 5.02
C SER A 67 14.23 5.93 3.76
N ALA A 68 15.56 5.78 3.81
CA ALA A 68 16.34 5.25 2.69
C ALA A 68 16.15 3.74 2.52
N ALA A 69 16.14 3.00 3.63
CA ALA A 69 16.13 1.53 3.64
C ALA A 69 14.72 0.93 3.71
N LYS A 70 13.72 1.68 4.20
CA LYS A 70 12.37 1.14 4.44
C LYS A 70 11.30 1.88 3.65
N THR A 71 10.29 1.13 3.20
CA THR A 71 9.02 1.67 2.66
C THR A 71 7.89 1.26 3.59
N VAL A 72 6.98 2.18 3.90
CA VAL A 72 5.75 1.89 4.64
C VAL A 72 4.55 2.15 3.74
N ARG A 73 3.57 1.25 3.75
CA ARG A 73 2.33 1.38 2.98
C ARG A 73 1.12 1.13 3.86
N PHE A 74 0.03 1.84 3.58
CA PHE A 74 -1.20 1.83 4.35
C PHE A 74 -2.34 1.32 3.48
N HIS A 75 -3.17 0.42 4.03
CA HIS A 75 -4.27 -0.20 3.29
C HIS A 75 -5.56 -0.09 4.10
N PRO A 76 -6.61 0.58 3.59
CA PRO A 76 -7.91 0.62 4.28
C PRO A 76 -8.51 -0.79 4.38
N ALA A 77 -9.33 -1.01 5.40
CA ALA A 77 -10.10 -2.24 5.52
C ALA A 77 -11.30 -2.23 4.57
N ALA A 78 -11.57 -3.37 3.93
CA ALA A 78 -12.87 -3.65 3.37
C ALA A 78 -13.81 -4.18 4.47
N VAL A 79 -15.09 -3.86 4.38
CA VAL A 79 -16.11 -4.44 5.27
C VAL A 79 -16.41 -5.87 4.83
N GLY A 80 -16.25 -6.82 5.75
CA GLY A 80 -16.58 -8.23 5.55
C GLY A 80 -18.05 -8.54 5.79
N GLU A 81 -18.48 -9.75 5.43
CA GLU A 81 -19.88 -10.19 5.47
C GLU A 81 -20.57 -10.06 6.83
N ARG A 82 -19.79 -10.15 7.92
CA ARG A 82 -20.28 -10.09 9.31
C ARG A 82 -19.96 -8.77 10.01
N GLY A 83 -19.62 -7.73 9.24
CA GLY A 83 -19.11 -6.47 9.77
C GLY A 83 -17.66 -6.56 10.25
N ASP A 84 -16.94 -7.62 9.86
CA ASP A 84 -15.51 -7.79 10.11
C ASP A 84 -14.70 -6.81 9.24
N HIS A 85 -13.44 -6.58 9.60
CA HIS A 85 -12.52 -5.77 8.80
C HIS A 85 -11.55 -6.67 8.06
N CYS A 86 -11.51 -6.57 6.74
CA CYS A 86 -10.78 -7.49 5.87
C CYS A 86 -9.75 -6.78 4.99
N TRP A 87 -8.63 -7.46 4.73
CA TRP A 87 -7.60 -7.04 3.79
C TRP A 87 -7.23 -8.20 2.86
N SER A 88 -6.78 -7.87 1.65
CA SER A 88 -6.14 -8.86 0.77
C SER A 88 -4.78 -9.24 1.35
N THR A 89 -4.49 -10.54 1.43
CA THR A 89 -3.15 -11.07 1.77
C THR A 89 -2.17 -10.93 0.61
N GLN A 90 -2.67 -10.73 -0.61
CA GLN A 90 -1.88 -10.55 -1.82
C GLN A 90 -1.40 -9.09 -1.94
N ILE A 91 -0.53 -8.69 -1.01
CA ILE A 91 0.08 -7.37 -1.00
C ILE A 91 1.21 -7.30 -2.02
N LYS A 92 1.14 -6.33 -2.94
CA LYS A 92 2.15 -6.15 -3.98
C LYS A 92 3.45 -5.65 -3.37
N SER A 93 4.56 -6.31 -3.67
CA SER A 93 5.91 -5.81 -3.37
C SER A 93 6.37 -4.79 -4.43
N GLY A 94 7.24 -3.86 -4.03
CA GLY A 94 8.02 -3.09 -5.00
C GLY A 94 9.21 -3.89 -5.52
N SER A 95 9.83 -3.42 -6.62
CA SER A 95 11.06 -4.02 -7.13
C SER A 95 12.16 -3.99 -6.07
N GLY A 96 12.76 -5.14 -5.80
CA GLY A 96 13.82 -5.27 -4.79
C GLY A 96 13.35 -5.11 -3.34
N GLU A 97 12.05 -5.15 -3.05
CA GLU A 97 11.53 -5.03 -1.68
C GLU A 97 11.19 -6.38 -1.05
N ARG A 98 11.46 -6.51 0.25
CA ARG A 98 11.08 -7.67 1.07
C ARG A 98 10.22 -7.25 2.25
N LEU A 99 9.04 -7.86 2.39
CA LEU A 99 8.16 -7.61 3.53
C LEU A 99 8.90 -7.94 4.84
N GLN A 100 8.90 -7.00 5.78
CA GLN A 100 9.46 -7.18 7.12
C GLN A 100 8.35 -7.40 8.13
N ASN A 101 7.36 -6.51 8.14
CA ASN A 101 6.31 -6.50 9.14
C ASN A 101 4.98 -6.12 8.54
N THR A 102 3.91 -6.66 9.09
CA THR A 102 2.54 -6.24 8.81
C THR A 102 1.80 -6.04 10.11
N TYR A 103 1.15 -4.89 10.25
CA TYR A 103 0.39 -4.53 11.44
C TYR A 103 -1.03 -4.15 11.07
N ILE A 104 -2.01 -4.58 11.86
CA ILE A 104 -3.31 -3.91 11.90
C ILE A 104 -3.21 -2.79 12.93
N VAL A 105 -3.66 -1.59 12.56
CA VAL A 105 -3.67 -0.42 13.41
C VAL A 105 -5.10 -0.06 13.78
N LEU A 106 -5.36 0.06 15.09
CA LEU A 106 -6.59 0.58 15.66
C LEU A 106 -6.37 2.04 16.10
N PRO A 107 -6.94 3.03 15.39
CA PRO A 107 -6.76 4.44 15.74
C PRO A 107 -7.53 4.78 17.01
N VAL A 108 -6.80 5.06 18.09
CA VAL A 108 -7.34 5.42 19.42
C VAL A 108 -6.62 6.65 19.96
N ASP A 109 -7.28 7.43 20.84
CA ASP A 109 -6.69 8.63 21.45
C ASP A 109 -5.55 8.34 22.44
N LYS A 110 -5.70 7.29 23.25
CA LYS A 110 -4.73 6.91 24.29
C LYS A 110 -4.49 5.41 24.25
N ALA A 111 -3.46 5.00 23.51
CA ALA A 111 -3.09 3.60 23.37
C ALA A 111 -2.83 2.92 24.72
N SER A 112 -2.19 3.62 25.68
CA SER A 112 -1.79 3.06 26.99
C SER A 112 -2.97 2.65 27.88
N ASP A 113 -4.09 3.38 27.82
CA ASP A 113 -5.27 3.07 28.64
C ASP A 113 -6.10 1.92 28.06
N LEU A 114 -5.95 1.66 26.76
CA LEU A 114 -6.80 0.74 25.99
C LEU A 114 -6.11 -0.57 25.60
N GLU A 115 -4.80 -0.68 25.80
CA GLU A 115 -4.02 -1.86 25.43
C GLU A 115 -4.47 -3.14 26.15
N ALA A 116 -4.95 -2.99 27.38
CA ALA A 116 -5.47 -4.09 28.18
C ALA A 116 -6.93 -4.46 27.84
N SER A 117 -7.66 -3.59 27.14
CA SER A 117 -9.12 -3.69 26.95
C SER A 117 -9.58 -3.92 25.51
N LEU A 118 -8.65 -3.99 24.55
CA LEU A 118 -8.95 -4.31 23.15
C LEU A 118 -8.17 -5.54 22.68
N ARG A 119 -8.88 -6.42 21.98
CA ARG A 119 -8.36 -7.61 21.31
C ARG A 119 -8.89 -7.65 19.88
N LEU A 120 -8.11 -8.25 19.00
CA LEU A 120 -8.58 -8.59 17.66
C LEU A 120 -8.73 -10.11 17.58
N GLN A 121 -9.89 -10.57 17.14
CA GLN A 121 -10.12 -11.97 16.82
C GLN A 121 -10.00 -12.15 15.30
N PRO A 122 -9.07 -12.97 14.78
CA PRO A 122 -9.11 -13.38 13.39
C PRO A 122 -10.39 -14.14 13.10
N THR A 123 -11.16 -13.69 12.10
CA THR A 123 -12.38 -14.36 11.65
C THR A 123 -12.16 -15.13 10.35
N PHE A 124 -11.12 -14.77 9.59
CA PHE A 124 -10.66 -15.50 8.41
C PHE A 124 -9.17 -15.19 8.16
N PRO A 125 -8.25 -16.17 8.09
CA PRO A 125 -8.41 -17.55 8.50
C PRO A 125 -9.07 -17.68 9.87
N ASN A 126 -9.93 -18.68 10.08
CA ASN A 126 -10.46 -18.92 11.41
C ASN A 126 -9.30 -19.44 12.28
N GLN A 127 -8.67 -18.53 13.01
CA GLN A 127 -7.64 -18.81 13.99
C GLN A 127 -8.25 -18.58 15.36
N HIS A 128 -8.07 -19.54 16.26
CA HIS A 128 -8.64 -19.46 17.60
C HIS A 128 -7.91 -18.46 18.50
N ASP A 129 -6.67 -18.12 18.17
CA ASP A 129 -5.85 -17.24 19.00
C ASP A 129 -6.18 -15.76 18.77
N GLU A 130 -6.53 -15.07 19.85
CA GLU A 130 -6.67 -13.61 19.86
C GLU A 130 -5.32 -12.91 19.62
N LEU A 131 -5.34 -11.88 18.78
CA LEU A 131 -4.19 -11.02 18.58
C LEU A 131 -4.08 -10.02 19.73
N LYS A 132 -2.87 -9.90 20.26
CA LYS A 132 -2.50 -8.94 21.31
C LYS A 132 -1.82 -7.73 20.70
N ALA A 133 -1.95 -6.59 21.38
CA ALA A 133 -1.24 -5.38 20.99
C ALA A 133 0.27 -5.60 21.00
N HIS A 134 0.94 -5.13 19.95
CA HIS A 134 2.36 -5.21 19.74
C HIS A 134 3.07 -4.05 20.43
N ARG A 135 3.98 -4.39 21.35
CA ARG A 135 4.80 -3.47 22.16
C ARG A 135 6.22 -3.26 21.65
N GLY A 136 6.60 -3.98 20.58
CA GLY A 136 7.95 -3.90 20.04
C GLY A 136 8.22 -2.56 19.35
N LEU A 137 9.50 -2.26 19.22
CA LEU A 137 9.96 -1.12 18.42
C LEU A 137 9.58 -1.34 16.96
N THR A 138 9.00 -0.33 16.35
CA THR A 138 8.64 -0.32 14.93
C THR A 138 8.80 1.09 14.36
N VAL A 139 8.75 1.17 13.04
CA VAL A 139 8.77 2.44 12.28
C VAL A 139 7.40 3.11 12.27
N VAL A 140 6.34 2.34 12.53
CA VAL A 140 4.96 2.86 12.60
C VAL A 140 4.81 3.68 13.89
N SER A 141 4.45 4.95 13.75
CA SER A 141 4.41 5.86 14.90
C SER A 141 3.44 5.41 15.98
N GLU A 142 3.81 5.60 17.25
CA GLU A 142 2.94 5.29 18.39
C GLU A 142 1.68 6.16 18.42
N ASN A 143 1.74 7.35 17.79
CA ASN A 143 0.61 8.26 17.62
C ASN A 143 -0.49 7.70 16.69
N CYS A 144 -0.23 6.60 15.99
CA CYS A 144 -1.21 5.95 15.14
C CYS A 144 -2.26 5.14 15.92
N GLY A 145 -1.99 4.81 17.19
CA GLY A 145 -2.85 3.99 18.03
C GLY A 145 -2.28 2.60 18.32
N LEU A 146 -3.17 1.64 18.61
CA LEU A 146 -2.77 0.27 18.94
C LEU A 146 -2.37 -0.49 17.67
N ARG A 147 -1.30 -1.28 17.76
CA ARG A 147 -0.76 -2.07 16.64
C ARG A 147 -0.89 -3.55 16.97
N PHE A 148 -1.25 -4.37 16.00
CA PHE A 148 -1.36 -5.83 16.17
C PHE A 148 -0.55 -6.49 15.08
N ASP A 149 0.47 -7.27 15.46
CA ASP A 149 1.35 -7.94 14.48
C ASP A 149 0.60 -9.09 13.81
N VAL A 150 0.49 -8.99 12.49
CA VAL A 150 -0.12 -10.00 11.62
C VAL A 150 0.84 -10.37 10.49
N THR A 151 2.14 -10.28 10.71
CA THR A 151 3.14 -10.53 9.68
C THR A 151 3.03 -11.94 9.10
N GLY A 152 2.77 -12.96 9.92
CA GLY A 152 2.69 -14.36 9.49
C GLY A 152 1.74 -14.60 8.31
N PRO A 153 0.44 -14.23 8.43
CA PRO A 153 -0.53 -14.36 7.34
C PRO A 153 -0.19 -13.66 6.02
N PHE A 154 0.64 -12.62 6.04
CA PHE A 154 1.00 -11.81 4.86
C PHE A 154 2.40 -12.11 4.31
N ALA A 155 3.30 -12.66 5.13
CA ALA A 155 4.66 -13.02 4.73
C ALA A 155 4.74 -14.42 4.12
N ALA A 156 3.89 -15.33 4.59
CA ALA A 156 3.77 -16.64 3.98
C ALA A 156 3.03 -16.51 2.64
N SER A 157 3.45 -17.27 1.64
CA SER A 157 2.66 -17.60 0.43
C SER A 157 1.44 -18.43 0.84
N MET A 158 0.63 -17.90 1.77
CA MET A 158 -0.57 -18.54 2.26
C MET A 158 -1.60 -18.56 1.15
N THR A 159 -2.33 -19.68 1.07
CA THR A 159 -3.39 -19.92 0.09
C THR A 159 -4.66 -19.09 0.31
N TRP A 160 -4.69 -18.27 1.36
CA TRP A 160 -5.88 -17.57 1.81
C TRP A 160 -5.88 -16.19 1.16
N PRO A 161 -6.90 -15.82 0.36
CA PRO A 161 -6.87 -14.55 -0.41
C PRO A 161 -7.10 -13.31 0.46
N LYS A 162 -7.59 -13.49 1.69
CA LYS A 162 -7.95 -12.40 2.60
C LYS A 162 -7.57 -12.75 4.04
N PHE A 163 -7.38 -11.70 4.84
CA PHE A 163 -7.26 -11.76 6.30
C PHE A 163 -8.29 -10.82 6.90
N CYS A 164 -9.16 -11.33 7.76
CA CYS A 164 -10.27 -10.61 8.37
C CYS A 164 -10.18 -10.71 9.89
N VAL A 165 -10.55 -9.62 10.56
CA VAL A 165 -10.61 -9.56 12.02
C VAL A 165 -11.90 -8.93 12.49
N LYS A 166 -12.31 -9.33 13.69
CA LYS A 166 -13.32 -8.66 14.48
C LYS A 166 -12.67 -7.96 15.66
N ILE A 167 -13.08 -6.73 15.92
CA ILE A 167 -12.66 -5.99 17.11
C ILE A 167 -13.50 -6.50 18.29
N MET A 168 -12.82 -7.02 19.31
CA MET A 168 -13.45 -7.57 20.51
C MET A 168 -13.21 -6.61 21.67
N PRO A 169 -14.23 -5.84 22.09
CA PRO A 169 -14.13 -5.00 23.26
C PRO A 169 -14.15 -5.87 24.53
N LEU A 170 -13.17 -5.70 25.42
CA LEU A 170 -13.15 -6.42 26.70
C LEU A 170 -14.13 -5.83 27.73
N ARG A 171 -14.63 -4.60 27.49
CA ARG A 171 -15.73 -4.00 28.26
C ARG A 171 -16.74 -3.34 27.33
N ASN A 172 -18.01 -3.38 27.71
CA ASN A 172 -19.18 -3.07 26.88
C ASN A 172 -19.26 -1.63 26.31
N SER A 173 -18.32 -0.72 26.60
CA SER A 173 -18.39 0.69 26.18
C SER A 173 -17.48 1.09 25.01
N PHE A 174 -16.58 0.22 24.54
CA PHE A 174 -15.41 0.67 23.76
C PHE A 174 -15.57 0.67 22.23
N VAL A 175 -16.66 0.14 21.68
CA VAL A 175 -16.85 0.09 20.20
C VAL A 175 -16.99 1.50 19.61
N ASN A 176 -17.35 2.49 20.42
CA ASN A 176 -17.54 3.88 19.99
C ASN A 176 -16.28 4.77 20.13
N ASP A 177 -15.16 4.24 20.64
CA ASP A 177 -13.96 5.04 20.91
C ASP A 177 -12.92 4.99 19.79
N LEU A 178 -13.19 4.26 18.71
CA LEU A 178 -12.35 4.29 17.51
C LEU A 178 -12.63 5.56 16.72
N LYS A 179 -11.57 6.31 16.40
CA LYS A 179 -11.69 7.53 15.57
C LYS A 179 -12.13 7.22 14.15
N CYS A 180 -11.66 6.10 13.62
CA CYS A 180 -11.86 5.67 12.25
C CYS A 180 -11.87 4.14 12.16
N SER A 181 -12.27 3.62 10.99
CA SER A 181 -12.06 2.21 10.64
C SER A 181 -10.58 1.82 10.80
N PRO A 182 -10.29 0.60 11.28
CA PRO A 182 -8.94 0.07 11.29
C PRO A 182 -8.34 0.00 9.89
N PHE A 183 -7.02 0.02 9.84
CA PHE A 183 -6.25 -0.10 8.59
C PHE A 183 -5.01 -0.97 8.78
N LEU A 184 -4.52 -1.52 7.68
CA LEU A 184 -3.31 -2.34 7.65
C LEU A 184 -2.11 -1.46 7.31
N VAL A 185 -0.98 -1.74 7.95
CA VAL A 185 0.31 -1.10 7.66
C VAL A 185 1.33 -2.18 7.34
N THR A 186 1.97 -2.08 6.18
CA THR A 186 3.03 -2.99 5.73
C THR A 186 4.36 -2.26 5.70
N VAL A 187 5.40 -2.86 6.27
CA VAL A 187 6.77 -2.34 6.30
C VAL A 187 7.65 -3.23 5.43
N TRP A 188 8.36 -2.62 4.50
CA TRP A 188 9.19 -3.28 3.50
C TRP A 188 10.63 -2.81 3.64
N LEU A 189 11.57 -3.73 3.50
CA LEU A 189 13.00 -3.42 3.39
C LEU A 189 13.37 -3.36 1.91
N ARG A 190 14.01 -2.28 1.48
CA ARG A 190 14.58 -2.13 0.15
C ARG A 190 15.94 -2.81 0.08
N ALA A 191 16.18 -3.60 -0.96
CA ALA A 191 17.52 -4.06 -1.26
C ALA A 191 18.39 -2.85 -1.67
N HIS A 192 19.55 -2.71 -1.05
CA HIS A 192 20.57 -1.81 -1.56
C HIS A 192 21.20 -2.47 -2.79
N HIS A 193 21.00 -1.89 -3.97
CA HIS A 193 21.92 -2.14 -5.07
C HIS A 193 23.23 -1.43 -4.71
N SER A 194 24.18 -2.17 -4.14
CA SER A 194 25.58 -1.77 -4.20
C SER A 194 25.99 -1.83 -5.67
N SER A 195 25.99 -0.68 -6.34
CA SER A 195 26.67 -0.51 -7.62
C SER A 195 28.17 -0.72 -7.35
N ALA A 196 28.62 -1.96 -7.58
CA ALA A 196 30.02 -2.33 -7.68
C ALA A 196 30.49 -2.11 -9.11
#